data_AF-A0A538I164-F1
#
_entry.id   AF-A0A538I164-F1
#
_cell.length_a   1.000
_cell.length_b   1.000
_cell.length_c   1.000
_cell.angle_alpha   90.00
_cell.angle_beta   90.00
_cell.angle_gamma   90.00
#
_symmetry.space_group_name_H-M   'P 1'
#
loop_
_entity.id
_entity.type
_entity.pdbx_description
1 polymer ?
#
loop_
_entity_poly.entity_id
_entity_poly.type
_entity_poly.pdbx_seq_one_letter_code
_entity_poly.pdbx_strand_id
1 'polypeptide(L)'
;MRLPVGGFAWARRGNLVLSATASAGAPLTLTDTRDDRTWLLPYPSRIGGQGGADQAVAAAPGNVVAVDFGDPAYYLSATQVTDAWLLNLNTRRFTHLPDMPAVVSLKSTSMAWTPGGQLVWLGQTGPSSVSATLEQTRDVVAVWRPGQRRIAVRIVHIPERLGDSFVIW
;
A
#
# COMPACT_ATOMS: atom_id res chain seq x y z
N MET A 1 -7.54 10.27 -23.77
CA MET A 1 -7.64 9.42 -22.56
C MET A 1 -8.20 10.29 -21.44
N ARG A 2 -9.48 10.12 -21.07
CA ARG A 2 -10.09 10.87 -19.96
C ARG A 2 -9.84 10.07 -18.69
N LEU A 3 -9.06 10.62 -17.77
CA LEU A 3 -8.96 10.08 -16.40
C LEU A 3 -10.30 10.30 -15.69
N PRO A 4 -10.72 9.40 -14.78
CA PRO A 4 -11.92 9.59 -13.97
C PRO A 4 -11.82 10.90 -13.18
N VAL A 5 -12.90 11.67 -13.16
CA VAL A 5 -12.97 12.97 -12.50
C VAL A 5 -12.87 12.77 -10.99
N GLY A 6 -11.80 13.25 -10.36
CA GLY A 6 -11.67 13.38 -8.90
C GLY A 6 -10.73 12.42 -8.17
N GLY A 7 -10.08 11.47 -8.86
CA GLY A 7 -9.11 10.55 -8.24
C GLY A 7 -7.81 10.44 -9.04
N PHE A 8 -6.69 10.20 -8.37
CA PHE A 8 -5.44 9.87 -9.06
C PHE A 8 -5.51 8.40 -9.54
N ALA A 9 -4.92 8.08 -10.69
CA ALA A 9 -4.73 6.69 -11.10
C ALA A 9 -3.58 6.08 -10.30
N TRP A 10 -3.85 5.03 -9.54
CA TRP A 10 -2.91 4.48 -8.54
C TRP A 10 -2.20 3.24 -9.04
N ALA A 11 -2.94 2.38 -9.73
CA ALA A 11 -2.38 1.18 -10.35
C ALA A 11 -3.11 0.87 -11.64
N ARG A 12 -2.38 0.31 -12.61
CA ARG A 12 -2.94 -0.18 -13.87
C ARG A 12 -2.50 -1.61 -14.10
N ARG A 13 -3.45 -2.45 -14.53
CA ARG A 13 -3.20 -3.82 -15.00
C ARG A 13 -3.97 -4.07 -16.29
N GLY A 14 -3.26 -4.10 -17.41
CA GLY A 14 -3.90 -4.18 -18.72
C GLY A 14 -4.85 -3.00 -18.95
N ASN A 15 -6.14 -3.28 -19.11
CA ASN A 15 -7.19 -2.26 -19.29
C ASN A 15 -7.88 -1.85 -18.00
N LEU A 16 -7.50 -2.44 -16.86
CA LEU A 16 -8.08 -2.08 -15.58
C LEU A 16 -7.23 -1.01 -14.90
N VAL A 17 -7.86 0.09 -14.50
CA VAL A 17 -7.26 1.19 -13.75
C VAL A 17 -7.94 1.29 -12.40
N LEU A 18 -7.16 1.19 -11.33
CA LEU A 18 -7.60 1.50 -9.99
C LEU A 18 -7.32 2.98 -9.71
N SER A 19 -8.33 3.68 -9.24
CA SER A 19 -8.25 5.07 -8.80
C SER A 19 -8.86 5.21 -7.41
N ALA A 20 -8.33 6.14 -6.64
CA ALA A 20 -8.81 6.43 -5.29
C ALA A 20 -8.73 7.94 -5.03
N THR A 21 -9.55 8.41 -4.11
CA THR A 21 -9.30 9.68 -3.42
C THR A 21 -8.43 9.39 -2.21
N ALA A 22 -7.63 10.36 -1.77
CA ALA A 22 -6.77 10.22 -0.58
C ALA A 22 -7.56 10.26 0.75
N SER A 23 -8.89 10.16 0.72
CA SER A 23 -9.74 10.33 1.90
C SER A 23 -10.14 8.98 2.50
N ALA A 24 -9.94 8.82 3.79
CA ALA A 24 -10.45 7.68 4.55
C ALA A 24 -11.95 7.44 4.33
N GLY A 25 -12.32 6.18 4.19
CA GLY A 25 -13.72 5.75 4.02
C GLY A 25 -14.32 6.04 2.64
N ALA A 26 -13.63 6.78 1.77
CA ALA A 26 -14.08 6.98 0.41
C ALA A 26 -13.93 5.69 -0.41
N PRO A 27 -14.91 5.31 -1.24
CA PRO A 27 -14.79 4.12 -2.07
C PRO A 27 -13.66 4.26 -3.08
N LEU A 28 -13.06 3.13 -3.44
CA LEU A 28 -12.12 3.06 -4.54
C LEU A 28 -12.87 2.78 -5.84
N THR A 29 -12.30 3.20 -6.97
CA THR A 29 -12.94 3.08 -8.28
C THR A 29 -12.06 2.23 -9.18
N LEU A 30 -12.62 1.13 -9.68
CA LEU A 30 -12.01 0.31 -10.72
C LEU A 30 -12.69 0.63 -12.05
N THR A 31 -11.90 0.99 -13.07
CA THR A 31 -12.40 1.30 -14.41
C THR A 31 -11.78 0.36 -15.44
N ASP A 32 -12.60 -0.23 -16.30
CA ASP A 32 -12.17 -0.89 -17.52
C ASP A 32 -12.11 0.12 -18.67
N THR A 33 -10.91 0.39 -19.16
CA THR A 33 -10.68 1.42 -20.18
C THR A 33 -11.06 0.97 -21.59
N ARG A 34 -11.56 -0.26 -21.78
CA ARG A 34 -12.07 -0.72 -23.09
C ARG A 34 -13.44 -0.17 -23.40
N ASP A 35 -14.31 -0.13 -22.41
CA ASP A 35 -15.73 0.21 -22.51
C ASP A 35 -16.18 1.26 -21.47
N ASP A 36 -15.21 1.86 -20.77
CA ASP A 36 -15.39 2.84 -19.67
C ASP A 36 -16.26 2.33 -18.52
N ARG A 37 -16.43 1.01 -18.40
CA ARG A 37 -17.20 0.41 -17.32
C ARG A 37 -16.51 0.64 -15.99
N THR A 38 -17.27 1.10 -15.00
CA THR A 38 -16.75 1.47 -13.69
C THR A 38 -17.42 0.68 -12.58
N TRP A 39 -16.64 0.30 -11.57
CA TRP A 39 -17.11 -0.34 -10.35
C TRP A 39 -16.61 0.43 -9.12
N LEU A 40 -17.54 0.77 -8.24
CA LEU A 40 -17.21 1.25 -6.90
C LEU A 40 -16.88 0.06 -6.01
N LEU A 41 -15.71 0.13 -5.38
CA LEU A 41 -15.20 -0.85 -4.46
C LEU A 41 -15.32 -0.28 -3.03
N PRO A 42 -15.82 -1.05 -2.06
CA PRO A 42 -15.89 -0.60 -0.69
C PRO A 42 -14.49 -0.33 -0.14
N TYR A 43 -14.34 0.71 0.68
CA TYR A 43 -13.11 0.97 1.42
C TYR A 43 -12.89 -0.18 2.41
N PRO A 44 -11.81 -0.98 2.27
CA PRO A 44 -11.66 -2.21 3.04
C PRO A 44 -11.02 -1.99 4.41
N SER A 45 -10.19 -0.94 4.54
CA SER A 45 -9.42 -0.71 5.76
C SER A 45 -10.27 -0.16 6.89
N ARG A 46 -9.90 -0.53 8.12
CA ARG A 46 -10.51 0.00 9.35
C ARG A 46 -9.74 1.19 9.93
N ILE A 47 -8.57 1.52 9.37
CA ILE A 47 -7.88 2.77 9.71
C ILE A 47 -8.52 3.88 8.86
N GLY A 48 -8.90 4.99 9.49
CA GLY A 48 -9.76 5.95 8.80
C GLY A 48 -10.01 7.28 9.51
N GLY A 49 -9.20 7.64 10.51
CA GLY A 49 -9.37 8.90 11.22
C GLY A 49 -8.87 10.09 10.41
N GLN A 50 -7.60 10.05 10.03
CA GLN A 50 -6.91 11.08 9.23
C GLN A 50 -6.20 10.48 8.00
N GLY A 51 -6.48 9.21 7.74
CA GLY A 51 -5.81 8.43 6.71
C GLY A 51 -6.51 8.44 5.36
N GLY A 52 -6.08 7.54 4.52
CA GLY A 52 -6.65 7.25 3.21
C GLY A 52 -5.90 6.11 2.55
N ALA A 53 -6.27 5.80 1.31
CA ALA A 53 -5.36 5.02 0.49
C ALA A 53 -4.01 5.77 0.43
N ASP A 54 -2.86 5.07 0.39
CA ASP A 54 -1.51 5.66 0.24
C ASP A 54 -0.78 5.25 -1.06
N GLN A 55 -0.62 3.95 -1.31
CA GLN A 55 -0.01 3.39 -2.52
C GLN A 55 -0.86 2.25 -3.11
N ALA A 56 -0.75 2.03 -4.42
CA ALA A 56 -1.16 0.76 -5.02
C ALA A 56 -0.15 0.26 -6.06
N VAL A 57 0.10 -1.05 -6.06
CA VAL A 57 0.99 -1.70 -7.03
C VAL A 57 0.37 -2.97 -7.59
N ALA A 58 0.34 -3.07 -8.92
CA ALA A 58 -0.16 -4.25 -9.63
C ALA A 58 0.92 -5.34 -9.72
N ALA A 59 0.55 -6.59 -9.48
CA ALA A 59 1.45 -7.71 -9.67
C ALA A 59 1.75 -7.93 -11.17
N ALA A 60 3.01 -8.25 -11.49
CA ALA A 60 3.41 -8.59 -12.85
C ALA A 60 2.79 -9.92 -13.33
N PRO A 61 2.75 -11.00 -12.53
CA PRO A 61 1.89 -12.16 -12.78
C PRO A 61 0.51 -11.99 -12.15
N GLY A 62 -0.53 -12.51 -12.81
CA GLY A 62 -1.89 -12.57 -12.28
C GLY A 62 -2.72 -11.28 -12.38
N ASN A 63 -3.83 -11.26 -11.65
CA ASN A 63 -4.86 -10.22 -11.65
C ASN A 63 -5.06 -9.67 -10.22
N VAL A 64 -3.97 -9.30 -9.58
CA VAL A 64 -3.94 -8.80 -8.20
C VAL A 64 -3.28 -7.43 -8.15
N VAL A 65 -3.86 -6.54 -7.34
CA VAL A 65 -3.28 -5.25 -6.96
C VAL A 65 -3.14 -5.23 -5.46
N ALA A 66 -1.97 -4.88 -4.95
CA ALA A 66 -1.80 -4.55 -3.55
C ALA A 66 -2.12 -3.07 -3.38
N VAL A 67 -2.90 -2.74 -2.35
CA VAL A 67 -3.26 -1.37 -1.99
C VAL A 67 -2.99 -1.23 -0.52
N ASP A 68 -2.25 -0.23 -0.11
CA ASP A 68 -2.12 0.12 1.29
C ASP A 68 -2.85 1.43 1.60
N PHE A 69 -3.23 1.52 2.87
CA PHE A 69 -3.91 2.65 3.45
C PHE A 69 -3.00 3.18 4.56
N GLY A 70 -2.78 4.48 4.62
CA GLY A 70 -1.95 5.11 5.65
C GLY A 70 -2.79 5.97 6.58
N ASP A 71 -2.53 5.91 7.89
CA ASP A 71 -3.05 6.87 8.87
C ASP A 71 -1.87 7.54 9.59
N PRO A 72 -1.60 8.83 9.35
CA PRO A 72 -0.44 9.52 9.91
C PRO A 72 -0.60 9.87 11.39
N ALA A 73 -1.82 9.74 11.94
CA ALA A 73 -2.14 10.11 13.31
C ALA A 73 -3.11 9.10 13.92
N TYR A 74 -2.71 7.83 13.92
CA TYR A 74 -3.56 6.72 14.36
C TYR A 74 -4.06 6.93 15.79
N TYR A 75 -5.38 6.88 15.99
CA TYR A 75 -6.06 7.25 17.24
C TYR A 75 -5.65 8.63 17.80
N LEU A 76 -5.44 9.61 16.91
CA LEU A 76 -5.03 10.98 17.27
C LEU A 76 -3.70 11.03 18.05
N SER A 77 -2.81 10.07 17.78
CA SER A 77 -1.46 10.01 18.35
C SER A 77 -0.40 10.34 17.30
N ALA A 78 0.88 10.38 17.70
CA ALA A 78 2.00 10.45 16.76
C ALA A 78 2.29 9.11 16.06
N THR A 79 1.52 8.06 16.34
CA THR A 79 1.71 6.74 15.72
C THR A 79 1.23 6.78 14.28
N GLN A 80 2.12 6.44 13.36
CA GLN A 80 1.81 6.27 11.96
C GLN A 80 1.61 4.77 11.69
N VAL A 81 0.55 4.42 10.95
CA VAL A 81 0.27 3.03 10.60
C VAL A 81 -0.06 2.89 9.12
N THR A 82 0.32 1.76 8.55
CA THR A 82 -0.14 1.32 7.23
C THR A 82 -0.99 0.06 7.37
N ASP A 83 -2.03 -0.09 6.56
CA ASP A 83 -2.89 -1.27 6.47
C ASP A 83 -2.98 -1.73 5.03
N ALA A 84 -2.40 -2.89 4.71
CA ALA A 84 -2.33 -3.37 3.33
C ALA A 84 -3.40 -4.43 3.01
N TRP A 85 -3.93 -4.36 1.80
CA TRP A 85 -4.98 -5.23 1.27
C TRP A 85 -4.67 -5.67 -0.16
N LEU A 86 -5.17 -6.83 -0.55
CA LEU A 86 -5.03 -7.39 -1.88
C LEU A 86 -6.37 -7.34 -2.61
N LEU A 87 -6.44 -6.59 -3.70
CA LEU A 87 -7.58 -6.56 -4.61
C LEU A 87 -7.42 -7.64 -5.68
N ASN A 88 -8.33 -8.60 -5.69
CA ASN A 88 -8.48 -9.51 -6.83
C ASN A 88 -9.33 -8.81 -7.91
N LEU A 89 -8.75 -8.55 -9.07
CA LEU A 89 -9.41 -7.80 -10.15
C LEU A 89 -10.53 -8.59 -10.85
N ASN A 90 -10.51 -9.92 -10.79
CA ASN A 90 -11.57 -10.76 -11.38
C ASN A 90 -12.83 -10.72 -10.52
N THR A 91 -12.65 -10.85 -9.20
CA THR A 91 -13.77 -10.92 -8.25
C THR A 91 -14.15 -9.55 -7.68
N ARG A 92 -13.27 -8.56 -7.84
CA ARG A 92 -13.38 -7.20 -7.26
C ARG A 92 -13.49 -7.23 -5.73
N ARG A 93 -12.85 -8.22 -5.11
CA ARG A 93 -12.85 -8.41 -3.66
C ARG A 93 -11.49 -8.12 -3.07
N PHE A 94 -11.50 -7.43 -1.95
CA PHE A 94 -10.33 -7.24 -1.11
C PHE A 94 -10.13 -8.43 -0.17
N THR A 95 -8.87 -8.78 0.05
CA THR A 95 -8.42 -9.71 1.10
C THR A 95 -7.39 -9.00 1.95
N HIS A 96 -7.56 -9.03 3.26
CA HIS A 96 -6.63 -8.39 4.18
C HIS A 96 -5.28 -9.08 4.11
N LEU A 97 -4.21 -8.30 4.04
CA LEU A 97 -2.87 -8.87 4.09
C LEU A 97 -2.57 -9.30 5.55
N PRO A 98 -1.94 -10.47 5.77
CA PRO A 98 -1.57 -10.87 7.12
C PRO A 98 -0.67 -9.86 7.83
N ASP A 99 -0.72 -9.86 9.16
CA ASP A 99 0.12 -9.03 10.04
C ASP A 99 -0.05 -7.50 9.87
N MET A 100 -1.15 -7.07 9.22
CA MET A 100 -1.57 -5.67 9.12
C MET A 100 -2.71 -5.35 10.12
N PRO A 101 -2.89 -4.07 10.51
CA PRO A 101 -2.03 -2.91 10.21
C PRO A 101 -0.67 -2.98 10.90
N ALA A 102 0.32 -2.30 10.33
CA ALA A 102 1.69 -2.22 10.85
C ALA A 102 2.08 -0.78 11.21
N VAL A 103 2.80 -0.61 12.32
CA VAL A 103 3.38 0.67 12.72
C VAL A 103 4.64 0.94 11.91
N VAL A 104 4.62 2.03 11.14
CA VAL A 104 5.71 2.42 10.22
C VAL A 104 5.82 3.94 10.16
N SER A 105 6.96 4.46 9.73
CA SER A 105 7.03 5.82 9.20
C SER A 105 6.51 5.81 7.76
N LEU A 106 5.35 6.43 7.52
CA LEU A 106 4.65 6.36 6.22
C LEU A 106 5.48 6.96 5.09
N LYS A 107 6.11 8.12 5.34
CA LYS A 107 7.06 8.74 4.39
C LYS A 107 8.27 7.86 4.10
N SER A 108 8.53 6.84 4.90
CA SER A 108 9.65 5.93 4.74
C SER A 108 9.20 4.52 4.36
N THR A 109 7.98 4.40 3.84
CA THR A 109 7.38 3.13 3.43
C THR A 109 7.13 3.12 1.92
N SER A 110 7.46 2.01 1.29
CA SER A 110 7.16 1.76 -0.12
C SER A 110 6.89 0.27 -0.32
N MET A 111 6.13 -0.03 -1.37
CA MET A 111 5.73 -1.38 -1.73
C MET A 111 6.00 -1.65 -3.22
N ALA A 112 6.45 -2.86 -3.55
CA ALA A 112 6.64 -3.31 -4.92
C ALA A 112 6.44 -4.83 -5.05
N TRP A 113 6.01 -5.29 -6.22
CA TRP A 113 6.00 -6.71 -6.56
C TRP A 113 7.31 -7.12 -7.21
N THR A 114 7.87 -8.27 -6.81
CA THR A 114 8.94 -8.93 -7.56
C THR A 114 8.38 -9.58 -8.84
N PRO A 115 9.22 -9.82 -9.86
CA PRO A 115 8.81 -10.61 -11.03
C PRO A 115 8.28 -12.00 -10.68
N GLY A 116 8.78 -12.60 -9.59
CA GLY A 116 8.33 -13.88 -9.05
C GLY A 116 6.99 -13.85 -8.31
N GLY A 117 6.29 -12.71 -8.27
CA GLY A 117 4.99 -12.58 -7.63
C GLY A 117 5.05 -12.51 -6.10
N GLN A 118 6.18 -12.05 -5.55
CA GLN A 118 6.29 -11.75 -4.12
C GLN A 118 6.02 -10.27 -3.91
N LEU A 119 5.30 -9.93 -2.86
CA LEU A 119 5.11 -8.54 -2.46
C LEU A 119 6.18 -8.16 -1.45
N VAL A 120 6.86 -7.06 -1.70
CA VAL A 120 7.96 -6.56 -0.88
C VAL A 120 7.62 -5.17 -0.39
N TRP A 121 7.84 -4.93 0.89
CA TRP A 121 7.86 -3.61 1.48
C TRP A 121 9.26 -3.27 1.93
N LEU A 122 9.62 -2.01 1.71
CA LEU A 122 10.66 -1.35 2.48
C LEU A 122 9.97 -0.39 3.42
N GLY A 123 10.23 -0.52 4.71
CA GLY A 123 9.63 0.33 5.73
C GLY A 123 10.66 0.77 6.75
N GLN A 124 10.33 1.80 7.51
CA GLN A 124 11.04 2.13 8.74
C GLN A 124 10.08 1.97 9.91
N THR A 125 10.50 1.26 10.94
CA THR A 125 9.74 1.07 12.18
C THR A 125 10.43 1.80 13.34
N GLY A 126 9.68 2.11 14.39
CA GLY A 126 10.15 2.93 15.51
C GLY A 126 9.37 4.24 15.64
N PRO A 127 9.71 5.11 16.60
CA PRO A 127 9.05 6.39 16.77
C PRO A 127 9.24 7.24 15.51
N SER A 128 8.14 7.78 15.01
CA SER A 128 8.06 8.56 13.77
C SER A 128 8.39 10.05 13.95
N SER A 129 8.93 10.42 15.12
CA SER A 129 9.14 11.82 15.49
C SER A 129 10.39 12.41 14.84
N VAL A 130 10.37 13.71 14.58
CA VAL A 130 11.51 14.50 14.06
C VAL A 130 12.75 14.51 14.96
N SER A 131 12.67 13.88 16.15
CA SER A 131 13.79 13.71 17.09
C SER A 131 14.19 12.24 17.29
N ALA A 132 13.64 11.30 16.52
CA ALA A 132 14.03 9.90 16.60
C ALA A 132 15.50 9.76 16.15
N THR A 133 16.35 9.19 17.00
CA THR A 133 17.73 8.87 16.62
C THR A 133 17.73 7.62 15.73
N LEU A 134 18.76 7.46 14.90
CA LEU A 134 18.96 6.26 14.07
C LEU A 134 18.97 4.95 14.88
N GLU A 135 19.27 5.03 16.18
CA GLU A 135 19.22 3.89 17.09
C GLU A 135 17.79 3.47 17.48
N GLN A 136 16.84 4.42 17.45
CA GLN A 136 15.43 4.22 17.79
C GLN A 136 14.60 3.75 16.60
N THR A 137 15.07 3.98 15.37
CA THR A 137 14.42 3.53 14.14
C THR A 137 15.12 2.32 13.54
N ARG A 138 14.38 1.44 12.88
CA ARG A 138 14.92 0.29 12.13
C ARG A 138 14.35 0.27 10.73
N ASP A 139 15.21 0.23 9.72
CA ASP A 139 14.77 -0.12 8.38
C ASP A 139 14.48 -1.62 8.31
N VAL A 140 13.38 -1.96 7.66
CA VAL A 140 12.94 -3.34 7.49
C VAL A 140 12.59 -3.61 6.04
N VAL A 141 12.91 -4.82 5.59
CA VAL A 141 12.34 -5.42 4.39
C VAL A 141 11.33 -6.47 4.82
N ALA A 142 10.09 -6.28 4.39
CA ALA A 142 9.00 -7.22 4.59
C ALA A 142 8.72 -7.93 3.27
N VAL A 143 8.54 -9.25 3.29
CA VAL A 143 8.26 -10.05 2.10
C VAL A 143 7.09 -10.97 2.37
N TRP A 144 6.12 -10.97 1.46
CA TRP A 144 4.97 -11.86 1.48
C TRP A 144 4.78 -12.54 0.13
N ARG A 145 4.26 -13.76 0.15
CA ARG A 145 3.88 -14.52 -1.04
C ARG A 145 2.41 -14.94 -0.96
N PRO A 146 1.69 -14.99 -2.09
CA PRO A 146 0.35 -15.56 -2.15
C PRO A 146 0.23 -16.90 -1.41
N GLY A 147 -0.75 -16.96 -0.49
CA GLY A 147 -1.02 -18.13 0.33
C GLY A 147 -0.25 -18.19 1.67
N GLN A 148 0.74 -17.33 1.89
CA GLN A 148 1.39 -17.24 3.19
C GLN A 148 0.47 -16.59 4.22
N ARG A 149 0.47 -17.15 5.44
CA ARG A 149 -0.33 -16.66 6.58
C ARG A 149 0.37 -15.58 7.39
N ARG A 150 1.65 -15.30 7.10
CA ARG A 150 2.50 -14.34 7.80
C ARG A 150 3.43 -13.64 6.81
N ILE A 151 3.82 -12.42 7.13
CA ILE A 151 4.86 -11.67 6.43
C ILE A 151 6.22 -12.03 7.03
N ALA A 152 7.21 -12.32 6.20
CA ALA A 152 8.59 -12.47 6.64
C ALA A 152 9.24 -11.09 6.73
N VAL A 153 9.82 -10.74 7.88
CA VAL A 153 10.43 -9.42 8.13
C VAL A 153 11.91 -9.58 8.45
N ARG A 154 12.74 -8.71 7.87
CA ARG A 154 14.17 -8.64 8.18
C ARG A 154 14.59 -7.19 8.38
N ILE A 155 15.32 -6.93 9.46
CA ILE A 155 15.99 -5.63 9.67
C ILE A 155 17.14 -5.51 8.66
N VAL A 156 17.23 -4.36 8.02
CA VAL A 156 18.29 -4.01 7.08
C VAL A 156 18.97 -2.71 7.51
N HIS A 157 20.18 -2.49 7.03
CA HIS A 157 20.87 -1.22 7.16
C HIS A 157 20.90 -0.54 5.81
N ILE A 158 20.28 0.64 5.72
CA ILE A 158 20.32 1.49 4.52
C ILE A 158 21.32 2.61 4.81
N PRO A 159 22.47 2.64 4.12
CA PRO A 159 23.54 3.60 4.43
C PRO A 159 23.11 5.06 4.28
N GLU A 160 22.23 5.34 3.30
CA GLU A 160 21.67 6.67 3.04
C GLU A 160 20.27 6.54 2.43
N ARG A 161 19.29 7.25 3.00
CA ARG A 161 17.91 7.30 2.49
C ARG A 161 17.72 8.60 1.73
N LEU A 162 17.89 8.55 0.40
CA LEU A 162 17.73 9.69 -0.50
C LEU A 162 16.32 9.81 -1.09
N GLY A 163 15.40 8.91 -0.72
CA GLY A 163 14.02 8.96 -1.17
C GLY A 163 13.12 7.92 -0.52
N ASP A 164 11.82 8.07 -0.79
CA ASP A 164 10.74 7.35 -0.13
C ASP A 164 10.30 6.11 -0.93
N SER A 165 10.93 5.85 -2.09
CA SER A 165 10.57 4.78 -3.01
C SER A 165 11.77 3.90 -3.37
N PHE A 166 11.50 2.63 -3.67
CA PHE A 166 12.47 1.72 -4.27
C PHE A 166 11.87 1.03 -5.49
N VAL A 167 12.74 0.46 -6.32
CA VAL A 167 12.36 -0.37 -7.46
C VAL A 167 13.02 -1.74 -7.34
N ILE A 168 12.33 -2.76 -7.81
CA ILE A 168 12.88 -4.11 -7.97
C ILE A 168 13.08 -4.31 -9.47
N TRP A 169 14.31 -4.61 -9.87
CA TRP A 169 14.70 -4.94 -11.24
C TRP A 169 14.67 -6.45 -11.50
#